data_AF-A0A7W8FGU8-F1
#
_entry.id   AF-A0A7W8FGU8-F1
#
_cell.length_a   1.000
_cell.length_b   1.000
_cell.length_c   1.000
_cell.angle_alpha   90.00
_cell.angle_beta   90.00
_cell.angle_gamma   90.00
#
_symmetry.space_group_name_H-M   'P 1'
#
loop_
_entity.id
_entity.type
_entity.pdbx_description
1 polymer ?
#
loop_
_entity_poly.entity_id
_entity_poly.type
_entity_poly.pdbx_seq_one_letter_code
_entity_poly.pdbx_strand_id
1 'polypeptide(L)'
;MGGTSRLIPLPSFLAFVLAGAHFWRADWPSLTVGCGITALLAWTRFAWVRQLLLLTLPLLAARWIWTTAQFVQIRQLLEQPWQRLAVILLSVALFTVLTALLLLRQKTLQWYCRKEDTANAQTGAMIVCLALLLPVWFMNPQLLVLERFIPQGGLVQIILAALWAVLAAGWLAGRQQAPRARMRLWRLFSLVFFGQLVLGLAVESRFLLTGSLHLPVPGLIAAGPIYRGGGWFMLGLFGLSTLLVGAAWCSQLCYFGVWDATAAQKSKSSPAPVWLPRLRLAILALTLIAALALRFTGASTVAALSCGLLLGLLLLPCALLISRARGYASYCRGLCPLGLLGQWLGRISPWRIHRIGPCCRCHACIRVCRQGAMTEKTLESGTPTMACHLCRDCANVCPKQALAVTWFGRASSAAWAGSAFTALLAGLHAAFLFMARI
;
A
#
# COMPACT_ATOMS: atom_id res chain seq x y z
N MET A 1 -5.30 -39.65 -1.26
CA MET A 1 -4.13 -38.75 -1.23
C MET A 1 -3.09 -39.37 -0.29
N GLY A 2 -2.06 -40.01 -0.84
CA GLY A 2 -1.09 -40.81 -0.06
C GLY A 2 -0.26 -39.99 0.94
N GLY A 3 0.17 -40.66 2.02
CA GLY A 3 0.89 -40.06 3.15
C GLY A 3 2.16 -39.27 2.80
N THR A 4 2.76 -39.53 1.63
CA THR A 4 3.93 -38.79 1.11
C THR A 4 3.64 -37.32 0.80
N SER A 5 2.38 -36.95 0.54
CA SER A 5 1.99 -35.56 0.29
C SER A 5 2.07 -34.66 1.53
N ARG A 6 2.00 -35.22 2.74
CA ARG A 6 2.04 -34.46 4.00
C ARG A 6 3.45 -34.00 4.39
N LEU A 7 4.49 -34.57 3.79
CA LEU A 7 5.90 -34.26 4.09
C LEU A 7 6.49 -33.19 3.16
N ILE A 8 5.76 -32.75 2.13
CA ILE A 8 6.21 -31.71 1.19
C ILE A 8 6.70 -30.42 1.89
N PRO A 9 6.03 -29.88 2.92
CA PRO A 9 6.49 -28.65 3.57
C PRO A 9 7.60 -28.87 4.60
N LEU A 10 7.92 -30.12 4.97
CA LEU A 10 8.85 -30.44 6.05
C LEU A 10 10.27 -29.88 5.81
N PRO A 11 10.88 -30.00 4.61
CA PRO A 11 12.20 -29.44 4.37
C PRO A 11 12.23 -27.92 4.54
N SER A 12 11.20 -27.22 4.04
CA SER A 12 11.07 -25.76 4.21
C SER A 12 10.91 -25.40 5.69
N PHE A 13 10.06 -26.11 6.42
CA PHE A 13 9.88 -25.91 7.86
C PHE A 13 11.22 -26.04 8.62
N LEU A 14 11.96 -27.13 8.39
CA LEU A 14 13.25 -27.38 9.05
C LEU A 14 14.29 -26.30 8.72
N ALA A 15 14.37 -25.88 7.45
CA ALA A 15 15.29 -24.83 7.03
C ALA A 15 15.03 -23.50 7.78
N PHE A 16 13.76 -23.12 7.96
CA PHE A 16 13.40 -21.92 8.71
C PHE A 16 13.55 -22.06 10.22
N VAL A 17 13.33 -23.24 10.80
CA VAL A 17 13.61 -23.49 12.22
C VAL A 17 15.09 -23.36 12.53
N LEU A 18 15.96 -23.93 11.68
CA LEU A 18 17.41 -23.78 11.81
C LEU A 18 17.86 -22.33 11.66
N ALA A 19 17.30 -21.61 10.68
CA ALA A 19 17.57 -20.17 10.51
C ALA A 19 17.10 -19.36 11.74
N GLY A 20 15.93 -19.68 12.30
CA GLY A 20 15.42 -19.05 13.51
C GLY A 20 16.36 -19.24 14.71
N ALA A 21 16.86 -20.47 14.92
CA ALA A 21 17.83 -20.75 15.98
C ALA A 21 19.16 -19.97 15.78
N HIS A 22 19.61 -19.81 14.53
CA HIS A 22 20.78 -18.98 14.22
C HIS A 22 20.55 -17.51 14.56
N PHE A 23 19.43 -16.91 14.14
CA PHE A 23 19.14 -15.51 14.43
C PHE A 23 18.90 -15.24 15.92
N TRP A 24 18.31 -16.21 16.64
CA TRP A 24 18.16 -16.13 18.09
C TRP A 24 19.52 -16.05 18.77
N ARG A 25 20.45 -16.94 18.39
CA ARG A 25 21.81 -16.94 18.94
C ARG A 25 22.64 -15.72 18.52
N ALA A 26 22.29 -15.09 17.40
CA ALA A 26 22.91 -13.86 16.93
C ALA A 26 22.30 -12.58 17.54
N ASP A 27 21.37 -12.70 18.51
CA ASP A 27 20.67 -11.59 19.18
C ASP A 27 19.77 -10.75 18.25
N TRP A 28 19.14 -11.43 17.27
CA TRP A 28 18.14 -10.86 16.36
C TRP A 28 16.75 -11.51 16.58
N PRO A 29 16.05 -11.21 17.69
CA PRO A 29 14.73 -11.77 18.00
C PRO A 29 13.68 -11.50 16.91
N SER A 30 13.71 -10.33 16.27
CA SER A 30 12.75 -9.97 15.20
C SER A 30 12.85 -10.90 13.99
N LEU A 31 14.06 -11.26 13.57
CA LEU A 31 14.29 -12.22 12.49
C LEU A 31 13.93 -13.65 12.90
N THR A 32 14.15 -14.00 14.17
CA THR A 32 13.72 -15.29 14.74
C THR A 32 12.21 -15.47 14.61
N VAL A 33 11.43 -14.44 14.99
CA VAL A 33 9.98 -14.43 14.84
C VAL A 33 9.58 -14.52 13.37
N GLY A 34 10.24 -13.78 12.48
CA GLY A 34 10.00 -13.85 11.03
C GLY A 34 10.23 -15.25 10.45
N CYS A 35 11.31 -15.93 10.87
CA CYS A 35 11.59 -17.32 10.51
C CYS A 35 10.53 -18.27 11.06
N GLY A 36 10.11 -18.10 12.32
CA GLY A 36 9.04 -18.90 12.93
C GLY A 36 7.70 -18.77 12.19
N ILE A 37 7.30 -17.55 11.84
CA ILE A 37 6.09 -17.30 11.04
C ILE A 37 6.21 -17.96 9.66
N THR A 38 7.35 -17.84 8.99
CA THR A 38 7.57 -18.43 7.66
C THR A 38 7.57 -19.96 7.71
N ALA A 39 8.13 -20.55 8.78
CA ALA A 39 8.09 -22.00 9.03
C ALA A 39 6.64 -22.48 9.16
N LEU A 40 5.80 -21.76 9.91
CA LEU A 40 4.36 -22.07 10.04
C LEU A 40 3.62 -21.90 8.70
N LEU A 41 3.92 -20.83 7.96
CA LEU A 41 3.30 -20.56 6.66
C LEU A 41 3.61 -21.64 5.64
N ALA A 42 4.79 -22.28 5.69
CA ALA A 42 5.17 -23.37 4.78
C ALA A 42 4.16 -24.53 4.80
N TRP A 43 3.46 -24.77 5.92
CA TRP A 43 2.43 -25.81 6.00
C TRP A 43 1.11 -25.44 5.32
N THR A 44 0.93 -24.19 4.92
CA THR A 44 -0.26 -23.75 4.19
C THR A 44 -0.21 -24.20 2.73
N ARG A 45 -1.36 -24.13 2.05
CA ARG A 45 -1.49 -24.48 0.62
C ARG A 45 -1.54 -23.28 -0.31
N PHE A 46 -1.20 -22.08 0.18
CA PHE A 46 -1.32 -20.86 -0.60
C PHE A 46 -0.17 -20.70 -1.61
N ALA A 47 -0.51 -20.36 -2.85
CA ALA A 47 0.45 -20.20 -3.93
C ALA A 47 1.50 -19.09 -3.67
N TRP A 48 1.12 -17.99 -3.01
CA TRP A 48 2.05 -16.92 -2.66
C TRP A 48 3.13 -17.35 -1.65
N VAL A 49 2.83 -18.33 -0.77
CA VAL A 49 3.82 -18.84 0.19
C VAL A 49 4.94 -19.55 -0.54
N ARG A 50 4.63 -20.34 -1.58
CA ARG A 50 5.67 -20.95 -2.42
C ARG A 50 6.60 -19.88 -3.02
N GLN A 51 6.04 -18.77 -3.51
CA GLN A 51 6.83 -17.66 -4.05
C GLN A 51 7.69 -17.00 -2.96
N LEU A 52 7.15 -16.77 -1.76
CA LEU A 52 7.92 -16.29 -0.60
C LEU A 52 9.10 -17.23 -0.29
N LEU A 53 8.86 -18.54 -0.22
CA LEU A 53 9.89 -19.52 0.08
C LEU A 53 10.98 -19.57 -1.00
N LEU A 54 10.59 -19.47 -2.28
CA LEU A 54 11.52 -19.40 -3.42
C LEU A 54 12.39 -18.14 -3.39
N LEU A 55 11.92 -17.04 -2.81
CA LEU A 55 12.70 -15.81 -2.64
C LEU A 55 13.61 -15.86 -1.40
N THR A 56 13.11 -16.42 -0.30
CA THR A 56 13.78 -16.33 1.01
C THR A 56 14.80 -17.44 1.26
N LEU A 57 14.59 -18.66 0.77
CA LEU A 57 15.54 -19.76 0.94
C LEU A 57 16.90 -19.49 0.27
N PRO A 58 16.98 -18.95 -0.97
CA PRO A 58 18.27 -18.57 -1.55
C PRO A 58 19.01 -17.51 -0.73
N LEU A 59 18.29 -16.51 -0.19
CA LEU A 59 18.88 -15.48 0.68
C LEU A 59 19.41 -16.09 1.99
N LEU A 60 18.69 -17.04 2.59
CA LEU A 60 19.16 -17.77 3.75
C LEU A 60 20.39 -18.64 3.45
N ALA A 61 20.42 -19.33 2.31
CA ALA A 61 21.59 -20.09 1.87
C ALA A 61 22.82 -19.18 1.71
N ALA A 62 22.66 -18.02 1.07
CA ALA A 62 23.72 -17.02 0.96
C ALA A 62 24.19 -16.53 2.34
N ARG A 63 23.26 -16.29 3.28
CA ARG A 63 23.58 -15.91 4.66
C ARG A 63 24.38 -17.00 5.39
N TRP A 64 24.07 -18.28 5.19
CA TRP A 64 24.83 -19.39 5.76
C TRP A 64 26.25 -19.47 5.20
N ILE A 65 26.41 -19.31 3.88
CA ILE A 65 27.74 -19.28 3.23
C ILE A 65 28.58 -18.12 3.78
N TRP A 66 28.00 -16.92 3.84
CA TRP A 66 28.65 -15.74 4.38
C TRP A 66 29.08 -15.94 5.84
N THR A 67 28.17 -16.44 6.68
CA THR A 67 28.44 -16.72 8.10
C THR A 67 29.54 -17.77 8.26
N THR A 68 29.57 -18.77 7.38
CA THR A 68 30.64 -19.78 7.37
C THR A 68 31.99 -19.15 7.08
N ALA A 69 32.07 -18.32 6.03
CA ALA A 69 33.30 -17.63 5.67
C ALA A 69 33.83 -16.76 6.83
N GLN A 70 32.94 -15.99 7.48
CA GLN A 70 33.29 -15.15 8.63
C GLN A 70 33.87 -15.98 9.79
N PHE A 71 33.21 -17.06 10.20
CA PHE A 71 33.70 -17.86 11.33
C PHE A 71 34.94 -18.68 11.00
N VAL A 72 35.10 -19.14 9.76
CA VAL A 72 36.33 -19.80 9.31
C VAL A 72 37.50 -18.83 9.38
N GLN A 73 37.35 -17.60 8.87
CA GLN A 73 38.39 -16.57 8.96
C GLN A 73 38.76 -16.25 10.41
N ILE A 74 37.76 -16.05 11.28
CA ILE A 74 38.02 -15.79 12.71
C ILE A 74 38.79 -16.94 13.36
N ARG A 75 38.43 -18.20 13.08
CA ARG A 75 39.13 -19.35 13.65
C ARG A 75 40.53 -19.54 13.09
N GLN A 76 40.76 -19.23 11.83
CA GLN A 76 42.09 -19.25 11.23
C GLN A 76 43.00 -18.21 11.89
N LEU A 77 42.50 -17.00 12.14
CA LEU A 77 43.24 -15.94 12.86
C LEU A 77 43.57 -16.32 14.31
N LEU A 78 42.71 -17.13 14.94
CA LEU A 78 42.90 -17.62 16.31
C LEU A 78 43.63 -18.98 16.37
N GLU A 79 44.15 -19.49 15.24
CA GLU A 79 44.81 -20.79 15.12
C GLU A 79 43.98 -21.98 15.65
N GLN A 80 42.65 -21.88 15.57
CA GLN A 80 41.73 -22.92 16.04
C GLN A 80 41.27 -23.84 14.91
N PRO A 81 40.90 -25.11 15.21
CA PRO A 81 40.36 -26.02 14.22
C PRO A 81 39.02 -25.52 13.67
N TRP A 82 38.94 -25.30 12.37
CA TRP A 82 37.77 -24.73 11.68
C TRP A 82 37.03 -25.72 10.76
N GLN A 83 37.66 -26.84 10.38
CA GLN A 83 37.13 -27.81 9.41
C GLN A 83 35.75 -28.36 9.81
N ARG A 84 35.59 -28.80 11.06
CA ARG A 84 34.31 -29.33 11.57
C ARG A 84 33.18 -28.30 11.46
N LEU A 85 33.46 -27.04 11.81
CA LEU A 85 32.50 -25.96 11.73
C LEU A 85 32.08 -25.69 10.28
N ALA A 86 33.05 -25.63 9.37
CA ALA A 86 32.81 -25.40 7.96
C ALA A 86 31.92 -26.49 7.36
N VAL A 87 32.22 -27.76 7.65
CA VAL A 87 31.41 -28.91 7.19
C VAL A 87 29.96 -28.78 7.70
N ILE A 88 29.76 -28.46 8.97
CA ILE A 88 28.41 -28.31 9.53
C ILE A 88 27.63 -27.19 8.83
N LEU A 89 28.19 -25.98 8.77
CA LEU A 89 27.47 -24.82 8.23
C LEU A 89 27.25 -24.91 6.71
N LEU A 90 28.22 -25.43 5.96
CA LEU A 90 28.04 -25.69 4.53
C LEU A 90 27.02 -26.79 4.27
N SER A 91 26.92 -27.81 5.13
CA SER A 91 25.85 -28.82 5.02
C SER A 91 24.47 -28.20 5.21
N VAL A 92 24.32 -27.27 6.18
CA VAL A 92 23.07 -26.51 6.39
C VAL A 92 22.77 -25.61 5.19
N ALA A 93 23.79 -24.95 4.62
CA ALA A 93 23.63 -24.15 3.41
C ALA A 93 23.17 -25.01 2.22
N LEU A 94 23.81 -26.17 1.99
CA LEU A 94 23.45 -27.12 0.94
C LEU A 94 22.01 -27.64 1.13
N PHE A 95 21.64 -28.01 2.35
CA PHE A 95 20.26 -28.42 2.68
C PHE A 95 19.24 -27.33 2.33
N THR A 96 19.57 -26.06 2.62
CA THR A 96 18.72 -24.91 2.31
C THR A 96 18.55 -24.72 0.79
N VAL A 97 19.64 -24.87 0.02
CA VAL A 97 19.60 -24.83 -1.46
C VAL A 97 18.77 -25.98 -2.03
N LEU A 98 19.01 -27.22 -1.58
CA LEU A 98 18.23 -28.38 -2.01
C LEU A 98 16.75 -28.20 -1.71
N THR A 99 16.42 -27.65 -0.55
CA THR A 99 15.04 -27.30 -0.18
C THR A 99 14.41 -26.31 -1.16
N ALA A 100 15.13 -25.27 -1.58
CA ALA A 100 14.66 -24.33 -2.60
C ALA A 100 14.42 -25.03 -3.96
N LEU A 101 15.31 -25.92 -4.38
CA LEU A 101 15.16 -26.70 -5.62
C LEU A 101 13.95 -27.65 -5.58
N LEU A 102 13.60 -28.21 -4.42
CA LEU A 102 12.40 -29.04 -4.25
C LEU A 102 11.10 -28.26 -4.51
N LEU A 103 11.08 -26.94 -4.28
CA LEU A 103 9.91 -26.10 -4.54
C LEU A 103 9.64 -25.88 -6.04
N LEU A 104 10.62 -26.16 -6.91
CA LEU A 104 10.48 -26.10 -8.37
C LEU A 104 9.79 -27.35 -8.93
N ARG A 105 9.72 -28.45 -8.18
CA ARG A 105 9.09 -29.70 -8.65
C ARG A 105 7.57 -29.57 -8.77
N GLN A 106 7.00 -30.27 -9.74
CA GLN A 106 5.55 -30.28 -10.01
C GLN A 106 4.70 -30.70 -8.79
N LYS A 107 5.14 -31.70 -8.01
CA LYS A 107 4.44 -32.13 -6.78
C LYS A 107 4.24 -30.99 -5.78
N THR A 108 5.23 -30.11 -5.67
CA THR A 108 5.19 -28.95 -4.77
C THR A 108 4.30 -27.86 -5.34
N LEU A 109 4.34 -27.64 -6.66
CA LEU A 109 3.42 -26.72 -7.35
C LEU A 109 1.95 -27.13 -7.13
N GLN A 110 1.65 -28.43 -7.19
CA GLN A 110 0.31 -28.96 -6.92
C GLN A 110 -0.12 -28.80 -5.45
N TRP A 111 0.81 -28.84 -4.50
CA TRP A 111 0.50 -28.59 -3.08
C TRP A 111 0.11 -27.13 -2.83
N TYR A 112 0.88 -26.19 -3.37
CA TYR A 112 0.66 -24.74 -3.22
C TYR A 112 -0.27 -24.18 -4.31
N CYS A 113 -1.44 -24.77 -4.50
CA CYS A 113 -2.38 -24.41 -5.57
C CYS A 113 -3.45 -23.38 -5.16
N ARG A 114 -3.62 -23.10 -3.86
CA ARG A 114 -4.73 -22.25 -3.39
C ARG A 114 -4.48 -20.78 -3.76
N LYS A 115 -5.46 -20.17 -4.43
CA LYS A 115 -5.47 -18.76 -4.85
C LYS A 115 -4.29 -18.38 -5.76
N GLU A 116 -3.98 -19.23 -6.73
CA GLU A 116 -2.90 -19.01 -7.70
C GLU A 116 -3.05 -17.69 -8.47
N ASP A 117 -4.27 -17.36 -8.91
CA ASP A 117 -4.56 -16.11 -9.65
C ASP A 117 -4.17 -14.83 -8.89
N THR A 118 -4.16 -14.85 -7.56
CA THR A 118 -3.82 -13.68 -6.73
C THR A 118 -2.38 -13.70 -6.25
N ALA A 119 -1.65 -14.80 -6.42
CA ALA A 119 -0.33 -14.99 -5.81
C ALA A 119 0.67 -13.92 -6.23
N ASN A 120 0.71 -13.58 -7.53
CA ASN A 120 1.62 -12.56 -8.05
C ASN A 120 1.34 -11.17 -7.45
N ALA A 121 0.06 -10.80 -7.29
CA ALA A 121 -0.31 -9.54 -6.66
C ALA A 121 0.08 -9.51 -5.16
N GLN A 122 -0.06 -10.65 -4.48
CA GLN A 122 0.26 -10.80 -3.07
C GLN A 122 1.76 -10.70 -2.79
N THR A 123 2.57 -11.49 -3.50
CA THR A 123 4.03 -11.45 -3.39
C THR A 123 4.57 -10.12 -3.86
N GLY A 124 4.03 -9.56 -4.94
CA GLY A 124 4.38 -8.21 -5.39
C GLY A 124 4.10 -7.14 -4.33
N ALA A 125 2.95 -7.20 -3.64
CA ALA A 125 2.63 -6.25 -2.57
C ALA A 125 3.60 -6.34 -1.39
N MET A 126 3.99 -7.56 -1.02
CA MET A 126 5.00 -7.81 -0.01
C MET A 126 6.35 -7.20 -0.40
N ILE A 127 6.82 -7.44 -1.63
CA ILE A 127 8.07 -6.88 -2.14
C ILE A 127 8.03 -5.35 -2.15
N VAL A 128 6.93 -4.75 -2.64
CA VAL A 128 6.76 -3.29 -2.64
C VAL A 128 6.79 -2.75 -1.21
N CYS A 129 6.10 -3.39 -0.26
CA CYS A 129 6.10 -2.97 1.14
C CYS A 129 7.50 -3.03 1.76
N LEU A 130 8.23 -4.13 1.56
CA LEU A 130 9.60 -4.29 2.04
C LEU A 130 10.56 -3.28 1.39
N ALA A 131 10.44 -3.06 0.08
CA ALA A 131 11.26 -2.10 -0.66
C ALA A 131 11.05 -0.65 -0.17
N LEU A 132 9.85 -0.32 0.34
CA LEU A 132 9.57 0.99 0.92
C LEU A 132 10.03 1.12 2.37
N LEU A 133 9.85 0.08 3.20
CA LEU A 133 10.09 0.17 4.64
C LEU A 133 11.50 -0.21 5.09
N LEU A 134 12.20 -1.12 4.38
CA LEU A 134 13.56 -1.51 4.76
C LEU A 134 14.55 -0.33 4.67
N PRO A 135 14.57 0.50 3.60
CA PRO A 135 15.43 1.68 3.57
C PRO A 135 15.10 2.68 4.69
N VAL A 136 13.81 2.82 5.02
CA VAL A 136 13.37 3.66 6.13
C VAL A 136 13.95 3.16 7.46
N TRP A 137 13.91 1.86 7.72
CA TRP A 137 14.49 1.28 8.92
C TRP A 137 16.01 1.46 9.00
N PHE A 138 16.73 1.28 7.90
CA PHE A 138 18.19 1.48 7.87
C PHE A 138 18.59 2.94 8.08
N MET A 139 17.87 3.89 7.47
CA MET A 139 18.25 5.30 7.46
C MET A 139 17.70 6.08 8.65
N ASN A 140 16.45 5.81 9.04
CA ASN A 140 15.72 6.53 10.09
C ASN A 140 14.75 5.58 10.82
N PRO A 141 15.27 4.66 11.64
CA PRO A 141 14.47 3.62 12.31
C PRO A 141 13.36 4.20 13.20
N GLN A 142 13.55 5.41 13.73
CA GLN A 142 12.57 6.15 14.51
C GLN A 142 11.29 6.53 13.73
N LEU A 143 11.24 6.39 12.40
CA LEU A 143 10.00 6.53 11.64
C LEU A 143 9.03 5.37 11.84
N LEU A 144 9.48 4.25 12.43
CA LEU A 144 8.63 3.14 12.82
C LEU A 144 8.21 3.30 14.27
N VAL A 145 6.90 3.40 14.52
CA VAL A 145 6.34 3.66 15.85
C VAL A 145 6.84 2.65 16.88
N LEU A 146 6.86 1.36 16.53
CA LEU A 146 7.22 0.29 17.47
C LEU A 146 8.71 0.34 17.88
N GLU A 147 9.58 0.80 16.99
CA GLU A 147 11.00 1.02 17.29
C GLU A 147 11.21 2.10 18.37
N ARG A 148 10.25 3.03 18.53
CA ARG A 148 10.31 4.06 19.59
C ARG A 148 9.98 3.51 20.98
N PHE A 149 9.26 2.39 21.04
CA PHE A 149 8.81 1.78 22.30
C PHE A 149 9.66 0.59 22.71
N ILE A 150 10.13 -0.21 21.74
CA ILE A 150 10.87 -1.45 21.97
C ILE A 150 12.08 -1.47 21.03
N PRO A 151 13.31 -1.67 21.54
CA PRO A 151 14.49 -1.87 20.70
C PRO A 151 14.25 -3.00 19.68
N GLN A 152 14.63 -2.79 18.40
CA GLN A 152 14.39 -3.72 17.29
C GLN A 152 12.92 -3.97 16.91
N GLY A 153 11.97 -3.24 17.52
CA GLY A 153 10.54 -3.36 17.25
C GLY A 153 10.15 -2.98 15.83
N GLY A 154 10.94 -2.15 15.14
CA GLY A 154 10.73 -1.73 13.77
C GLY A 154 10.76 -2.90 12.78
N LEU A 155 11.65 -3.88 12.96
CA LEU A 155 11.67 -5.08 12.11
C LEU A 155 10.41 -5.94 12.29
N VAL A 156 9.91 -6.08 13.52
CA VAL A 156 8.62 -6.76 13.78
C VAL A 156 7.49 -6.02 13.08
N GLN A 157 7.48 -4.68 13.16
CA GLN A 157 6.50 -3.84 12.47
C GLN A 157 6.56 -4.00 10.95
N ILE A 158 7.75 -4.12 10.36
CA ILE A 158 7.94 -4.39 8.92
C ILE A 158 7.40 -5.77 8.54
N ILE A 159 7.67 -6.81 9.34
CA ILE A 159 7.14 -8.16 9.10
C ILE A 159 5.61 -8.14 9.12
N LEU A 160 5.01 -7.48 10.11
CA LEU A 160 3.55 -7.32 10.20
C LEU A 160 2.98 -6.54 9.01
N ALA A 161 3.64 -5.46 8.59
CA ALA A 161 3.25 -4.68 7.42
C ALA A 161 3.31 -5.50 6.12
N ALA A 162 4.36 -6.31 5.95
CA ALA A 162 4.53 -7.20 4.80
C ALA A 162 3.42 -8.26 4.73
N LEU A 163 3.07 -8.89 5.86
CA LEU A 163 1.94 -9.82 5.94
C LEU A 163 0.60 -9.14 5.68
N TRP A 164 0.42 -7.92 6.21
CA TRP A 164 -0.77 -7.12 5.93
C TRP A 164 -0.89 -6.78 4.43
N ALA A 165 0.22 -6.45 3.76
CA ALA A 165 0.24 -6.19 2.31
C ALA A 165 -0.23 -7.40 1.51
N VAL A 166 0.22 -8.61 1.88
CA VAL A 166 -0.22 -9.89 1.26
C VAL A 166 -1.73 -10.11 1.43
N LEU A 167 -2.27 -9.86 2.62
CA LEU A 167 -3.70 -10.03 2.90
C LEU A 167 -4.54 -9.00 2.13
N ALA A 168 -4.14 -7.73 2.18
CA ALA A 168 -4.79 -6.63 1.47
C ALA A 168 -4.80 -6.87 -0.05
N ALA A 169 -3.68 -7.29 -0.63
CA ALA A 169 -3.58 -7.64 -2.05
C ALA A 169 -4.50 -8.80 -2.43
N GLY A 170 -4.57 -9.85 -1.59
CA GLY A 170 -5.48 -10.98 -1.83
C GLY A 170 -6.95 -10.57 -1.87
N TRP A 171 -7.37 -9.63 -1.02
CA TRP A 171 -8.74 -9.10 -1.04
C TRP A 171 -9.01 -8.14 -2.21
N LEU A 172 -8.02 -7.33 -2.61
CA LEU A 172 -8.13 -6.38 -3.72
C LEU A 172 -8.01 -7.04 -5.10
N ALA A 173 -7.34 -8.19 -5.20
CA ALA A 173 -7.25 -8.98 -6.43
C ALA A 173 -8.55 -9.76 -6.69
N GLY A 174 -9.25 -10.20 -5.64
CA GLY A 174 -10.51 -10.92 -5.75
C GLY A 174 -11.65 -10.03 -6.24
N ARG A 175 -12.01 -10.13 -7.53
CA ARG A 175 -12.95 -9.24 -8.23
C ARG A 175 -14.28 -8.96 -7.51
N GLN A 176 -14.93 -10.00 -6.98
CA GLN A 176 -16.22 -9.85 -6.29
C GLN A 176 -16.08 -9.15 -4.93
N GLN A 177 -14.97 -9.38 -4.23
CA GLN A 177 -14.71 -8.84 -2.90
C GLN A 177 -14.05 -7.46 -2.96
N ALA A 178 -13.35 -7.14 -4.05
CA ALA A 178 -12.50 -5.96 -4.19
C ALA A 178 -13.20 -4.63 -3.88
N PRO A 179 -14.44 -4.32 -4.34
CA PRO A 179 -15.11 -3.06 -3.97
C PRO A 179 -15.36 -2.92 -2.47
N ARG A 180 -15.74 -4.02 -1.80
CA ARG A 180 -15.98 -4.04 -0.34
C ARG A 180 -14.67 -3.98 0.43
N ALA A 181 -13.68 -4.77 0.01
CA ALA A 181 -12.35 -4.79 0.60
C ALA A 181 -11.68 -3.42 0.52
N ARG A 182 -11.74 -2.78 -0.66
CA ARG A 182 -11.28 -1.41 -0.88
C ARG A 182 -11.82 -0.46 0.17
N MET A 183 -13.13 -0.41 0.36
CA MET A 183 -13.74 0.49 1.35
C MET A 183 -13.35 0.15 2.79
N ARG A 184 -13.19 -1.14 3.14
CA ARG A 184 -12.74 -1.56 4.47
C ARG A 184 -11.29 -1.13 4.75
N LEU A 185 -10.38 -1.43 3.82
CA LEU A 185 -8.96 -1.05 3.91
C LEU A 185 -8.80 0.47 3.98
N TRP A 186 -9.59 1.20 3.19
CA TRP A 186 -9.55 2.65 3.16
C TRP A 186 -10.11 3.30 4.44
N ARG A 187 -11.16 2.71 5.04
CA ARG A 187 -11.68 3.14 6.35
C ARG A 187 -10.68 2.86 7.47
N LEU A 188 -10.08 1.67 7.47
CA LEU A 188 -9.03 1.33 8.42
C LEU A 188 -7.87 2.33 8.34
N PHE A 189 -7.45 2.69 7.12
CA PHE A 189 -6.40 3.68 6.92
C PHE A 189 -6.73 5.03 7.55
N SER A 190 -7.95 5.54 7.31
CA SER A 190 -8.41 6.82 7.88
C SER A 190 -8.55 6.73 9.40
N LEU A 191 -9.08 5.61 9.93
CA LEU A 191 -9.20 5.36 11.36
C LEU A 191 -7.84 5.34 12.06
N VAL A 192 -6.88 4.58 11.54
CA VAL A 192 -5.52 4.51 12.10
C VAL A 192 -4.83 5.87 12.00
N PHE A 193 -5.00 6.58 10.88
CA PHE A 193 -4.44 7.93 10.68
C PHE A 193 -4.91 8.91 11.77
N PHE A 194 -6.22 9.07 11.93
CA PHE A 194 -6.77 10.01 12.93
C PHE A 194 -6.66 9.48 14.36
N GLY A 195 -6.71 8.17 14.55
CA GLY A 195 -6.48 7.54 15.85
C GLY A 195 -5.07 7.81 16.37
N GLN A 196 -4.05 7.69 15.53
CA GLN A 196 -2.67 8.03 15.89
C GLN A 196 -2.53 9.52 16.23
N LEU A 197 -3.18 10.43 15.48
CA LEU A 197 -3.20 11.85 15.82
C LEU A 197 -3.80 12.08 17.21
N VAL A 198 -4.97 11.50 17.50
CA VAL A 198 -5.66 11.66 18.79
C VAL A 198 -4.80 11.09 19.92
N LEU A 199 -4.20 9.91 19.75
CA LEU A 199 -3.28 9.33 20.73
C LEU A 199 -2.04 10.21 20.94
N GLY A 200 -1.50 10.79 19.86
CA GLY A 200 -0.37 11.71 19.92
C GLY A 200 -0.65 13.00 20.68
N LEU A 201 -1.87 13.52 20.60
CA LEU A 201 -2.30 14.75 21.26
C LEU A 201 -2.80 14.52 22.70
N ALA A 202 -3.49 13.41 22.95
CA ALA A 202 -4.18 13.17 24.22
C ALA A 202 -3.42 12.24 25.19
N VAL A 203 -2.55 11.37 24.68
CA VAL A 203 -1.87 10.34 25.48
C VAL A 203 -0.36 10.59 25.54
N GLU A 204 0.33 10.59 24.40
CA GLU A 204 1.80 10.62 24.40
C GLU A 204 2.36 11.17 23.08
N SER A 205 3.28 12.14 23.17
CA SER A 205 3.84 12.83 22.00
C SER A 205 4.71 11.91 21.12
N ARG A 206 5.19 10.77 21.65
CA ARG A 206 5.95 9.76 20.90
C ARG A 206 5.17 9.13 19.74
N PHE A 207 3.85 9.25 19.70
CA PHE A 207 3.06 8.84 18.52
C PHE A 207 3.15 9.84 17.35
N LEU A 208 3.66 11.05 17.58
CA LEU A 208 3.88 12.09 16.58
C LEU A 208 5.32 12.03 16.04
N LEU A 209 5.49 12.02 14.73
CA LEU A 209 6.73 12.14 13.97
C LEU A 209 7.54 13.40 14.28
N THR A 210 6.89 14.55 14.50
CA THR A 210 7.58 15.83 14.73
C THR A 210 6.98 16.62 15.89
N GLY A 211 7.81 17.34 16.64
CA GLY A 211 7.37 18.27 17.70
C GLY A 211 6.62 19.51 17.19
N SER A 212 6.22 19.55 15.90
CA SER A 212 5.45 20.64 15.31
C SER A 212 4.14 20.10 14.76
N LEU A 213 3.02 20.70 15.18
CA LEU A 213 1.69 20.22 14.84
C LEU A 213 1.40 20.41 13.34
N HIS A 214 1.41 19.32 12.58
CA HIS A 214 0.94 19.28 11.21
C HIS A 214 -0.53 18.86 11.20
N LEU A 215 -1.45 19.84 11.16
CA LEU A 215 -2.88 19.58 11.00
C LEU A 215 -3.11 18.81 9.69
N PRO A 216 -3.70 17.60 9.73
CA PRO A 216 -3.85 16.76 8.56
C PRO A 216 -5.06 17.19 7.74
N VAL A 217 -4.95 18.33 7.07
CA VAL A 217 -5.95 18.84 6.13
C VAL A 217 -5.34 18.75 4.73
N PRO A 218 -5.98 18.07 3.75
CA PRO A 218 -5.48 17.92 2.39
C PRO A 218 -5.02 19.24 1.77
N GLY A 219 -5.80 20.32 1.92
CA GLY A 219 -5.43 21.64 1.43
C GLY A 219 -4.08 22.14 1.97
N LEU A 220 -3.72 21.78 3.20
CA LEU A 220 -2.46 22.17 3.83
C LEU A 220 -1.25 21.41 3.30
N ILE A 221 -1.42 20.28 2.60
CA ILE A 221 -0.29 19.59 1.94
C ILE A 221 0.30 20.46 0.82
N ALA A 222 -0.53 21.25 0.13
CA ALA A 222 -0.09 22.21 -0.88
C ALA A 222 0.17 23.60 -0.28
N ALA A 223 -0.72 24.09 0.58
CA ALA A 223 -0.63 25.44 1.15
C ALA A 223 0.46 25.59 2.23
N GLY A 224 0.74 24.53 3.00
CA GLY A 224 1.67 24.54 4.12
C GLY A 224 3.10 24.91 3.71
N PRO A 225 3.70 24.24 2.70
CA PRO A 225 5.03 24.58 2.22
C PRO A 225 5.14 26.00 1.65
N ILE A 226 4.07 26.49 1.03
CA ILE A 226 4.03 27.84 0.46
C ILE A 226 4.03 28.90 1.56
N TYR A 227 3.22 28.70 2.60
CA TYR A 227 3.14 29.60 3.75
C TYR A 227 4.45 29.59 4.58
N ARG A 228 4.99 28.40 4.90
CA ARG A 228 6.20 28.27 5.75
C ARG A 228 7.52 28.46 5.00
N GLY A 229 7.52 28.37 3.66
CA GLY A 229 8.74 28.34 2.86
C GLY A 229 9.58 27.06 3.00
N GLY A 230 9.01 25.99 3.57
CA GLY A 230 9.72 24.73 3.87
C GLY A 230 8.75 23.57 4.17
N GLY A 231 9.26 22.39 4.54
CA GLY A 231 8.40 21.23 4.83
C GLY A 231 7.87 20.48 3.60
N TRP A 232 8.68 20.41 2.55
CA TRP A 232 8.34 19.78 1.26
C TRP A 232 8.14 18.25 1.32
N PHE A 233 8.51 17.60 2.43
CA PHE A 233 8.45 16.16 2.58
C PHE A 233 7.06 15.57 2.26
N MET A 234 5.99 16.14 2.83
CA MET A 234 4.62 15.66 2.59
C MET A 234 4.16 15.85 1.14
N LEU A 235 4.59 16.94 0.49
CA LEU A 235 4.31 17.16 -0.93
C LEU A 235 5.08 16.18 -1.82
N GLY A 236 6.34 15.91 -1.49
CA GLY A 236 7.17 14.89 -2.15
C GLY A 236 6.57 13.49 -2.00
N LEU A 237 6.16 13.11 -0.79
CA LEU A 237 5.49 11.83 -0.52
C LEU A 237 4.19 11.71 -1.32
N PHE A 238 3.35 12.75 -1.32
CA PHE A 238 2.13 12.79 -2.13
C PHE A 238 2.43 12.69 -3.63
N GLY A 239 3.42 13.44 -4.12
CA GLY A 239 3.84 13.44 -5.53
C GLY A 239 4.33 12.07 -5.98
N LEU A 240 5.31 11.50 -5.29
CA LEU A 240 5.88 10.18 -5.60
C LEU A 240 4.81 9.08 -5.54
N SER A 241 4.02 9.04 -4.47
CA SER A 241 2.95 8.05 -4.34
C SER A 241 1.87 8.20 -5.42
N THR A 242 1.51 9.43 -5.79
CA THR A 242 0.56 9.68 -6.89
C THR A 242 1.15 9.32 -8.25
N LEU A 243 2.46 9.46 -8.48
CA LEU A 243 3.09 8.98 -9.71
C LEU A 243 3.05 7.45 -9.81
N LEU A 244 3.31 6.76 -8.69
CA LEU A 244 3.30 5.29 -8.61
C LEU A 244 1.91 4.69 -8.84
N VAL A 245 0.86 5.21 -8.19
CA VAL A 245 -0.50 4.61 -8.26
C VAL A 245 -1.53 5.47 -8.99
N GLY A 246 -1.11 6.60 -9.57
CA GLY A 246 -1.98 7.52 -10.27
C GLY A 246 -3.01 8.20 -9.35
N ALA A 247 -4.13 8.60 -9.95
CA ALA A 247 -5.27 9.16 -9.22
C ALA A 247 -5.92 8.18 -8.22
N ALA A 248 -5.49 6.90 -8.16
CA ALA A 248 -5.95 5.96 -7.15
C ALA A 248 -5.52 6.32 -5.73
N TRP A 249 -4.49 7.15 -5.56
CA TRP A 249 -4.17 7.71 -4.24
C TRP A 249 -5.40 8.34 -3.58
N CYS A 250 -6.19 9.11 -4.35
CA CYS A 250 -7.41 9.75 -3.88
C CYS A 250 -8.54 8.78 -3.52
N SER A 251 -8.52 7.53 -4.00
CA SER A 251 -9.57 6.52 -3.78
C SER A 251 -9.16 5.35 -2.88
N GLN A 252 -7.92 5.37 -2.36
CA GLN A 252 -7.30 4.26 -1.62
C GLN A 252 -6.49 4.72 -0.40
N LEU A 253 -5.82 5.88 -0.50
CA LEU A 253 -4.85 6.36 0.50
C LEU A 253 -5.22 7.73 1.09
N CYS A 254 -6.13 8.46 0.47
CA CYS A 254 -6.59 9.74 1.01
C CYS A 254 -7.52 9.52 2.22
N TYR A 255 -7.13 9.97 3.40
CA TYR A 255 -7.89 9.78 4.64
C TYR A 255 -9.25 10.52 4.69
N PHE A 256 -9.44 11.60 3.90
CA PHE A 256 -10.75 12.27 3.75
C PHE A 256 -11.62 11.70 2.64
N GLY A 257 -11.02 11.20 1.55
CA GLY A 257 -11.80 10.70 0.42
C GLY A 257 -12.72 9.55 0.80
N VAL A 258 -12.38 8.77 1.83
CA VAL A 258 -13.20 7.65 2.29
C VAL A 258 -14.48 8.10 2.97
N TRP A 259 -14.48 9.27 3.63
CA TRP A 259 -15.67 9.84 4.25
C TRP A 259 -16.65 10.26 3.15
N ASP A 260 -16.15 10.93 2.12
CA ASP A 260 -16.94 11.37 0.97
C ASP A 260 -17.51 10.18 0.17
N ALA A 261 -16.66 9.18 -0.10
CA ALA A 261 -17.09 7.97 -0.78
C ALA A 261 -18.09 7.14 0.05
N THR A 262 -17.97 7.13 1.37
CA THR A 262 -18.92 6.46 2.28
C THR A 262 -20.25 7.21 2.32
N ALA A 263 -20.24 8.53 2.37
CA ALA A 263 -21.45 9.35 2.29
C ALA A 263 -22.17 9.12 0.95
N ALA A 264 -21.44 9.18 -0.17
CA ALA A 264 -21.98 8.97 -1.51
C ALA A 264 -22.58 7.57 -1.75
N GLN A 265 -22.18 6.55 -1.00
CA GLN A 265 -22.73 5.20 -1.13
C GLN A 265 -24.17 5.05 -0.61
N LYS A 266 -24.65 6.00 0.21
CA LYS A 266 -25.99 5.93 0.82
C LYS A 266 -27.13 6.23 -0.16
N SER A 267 -26.82 6.82 -1.31
CA SER A 267 -27.81 7.19 -2.34
C SER A 267 -27.42 6.67 -3.71
N LYS A 268 -28.39 6.62 -4.62
CA LYS A 268 -28.14 6.34 -6.04
C LYS A 268 -27.27 7.46 -6.64
N SER A 269 -26.34 7.11 -7.51
CA SER A 269 -25.44 8.08 -8.11
C SER A 269 -26.21 8.97 -9.09
N SER A 270 -26.40 10.25 -8.76
CA SER A 270 -26.89 11.24 -9.73
C SER A 270 -25.74 11.76 -10.59
N PRO A 271 -26.01 12.24 -11.82
CA PRO A 271 -25.04 13.02 -12.58
C PRO A 271 -24.57 14.22 -11.75
N ALA A 272 -23.25 14.38 -11.65
CA ALA A 272 -22.66 15.48 -10.91
C ALA A 272 -22.65 16.75 -11.79
N PRO A 273 -22.91 17.94 -11.23
CA PRO A 273 -22.92 19.18 -12.00
C PRO A 273 -21.60 19.43 -12.76
N VAL A 274 -21.73 20.06 -13.94
CA VAL A 274 -20.60 20.35 -14.84
C VAL A 274 -19.70 21.47 -14.29
N TRP A 275 -20.22 22.31 -13.39
CA TRP A 275 -19.48 23.43 -12.79
C TRP A 275 -18.55 23.00 -11.63
N LEU A 276 -18.73 21.82 -11.03
CA LEU A 276 -17.93 21.38 -9.87
C LEU A 276 -16.41 21.36 -10.13
N PRO A 277 -15.90 20.89 -11.29
CA PRO A 277 -14.47 20.97 -11.58
C PRO A 277 -13.94 22.42 -11.65
N ARG A 278 -14.76 23.38 -12.11
CA ARG A 278 -14.40 24.81 -12.12
C ARG A 278 -14.32 25.37 -10.71
N LEU A 279 -15.28 25.01 -9.84
CA LEU A 279 -15.21 25.34 -8.41
C LEU A 279 -13.94 24.77 -7.78
N ARG A 280 -13.58 23.53 -8.09
CA ARG A 280 -12.38 22.89 -7.55
C ARG A 280 -11.09 23.64 -7.94
N LEU A 281 -11.03 24.15 -9.17
CA LEU A 281 -9.92 25.00 -9.63
C LEU A 281 -9.90 26.34 -8.91
N ALA A 282 -11.06 26.98 -8.73
CA ALA A 282 -11.17 28.23 -7.98
C ALA A 282 -10.73 28.06 -6.52
N ILE A 283 -11.09 26.94 -5.88
CA ILE A 283 -10.65 26.64 -4.51
C ILE A 283 -9.15 26.38 -4.45
N LEU A 284 -8.56 25.68 -5.42
CA LEU A 284 -7.10 25.54 -5.49
C LEU A 284 -6.44 26.93 -5.56
N ALA A 285 -6.87 27.79 -6.49
CA ALA A 285 -6.34 29.15 -6.60
C ALA A 285 -6.49 29.93 -5.29
N LEU A 286 -7.68 29.91 -4.69
CA LEU A 286 -7.96 30.55 -3.40
C LEU A 286 -7.04 30.05 -2.29
N THR A 287 -6.83 28.73 -2.19
CA THR A 287 -5.94 28.16 -1.16
C THR A 287 -4.49 28.60 -1.31
N LEU A 288 -3.99 28.72 -2.55
CA LEU A 288 -2.62 29.18 -2.82
C LEU A 288 -2.47 30.68 -2.56
N ILE A 289 -3.43 31.49 -3.03
CA ILE A 289 -3.44 32.95 -2.82
C ILE A 289 -3.55 33.27 -1.34
N ALA A 290 -4.44 32.61 -0.60
CA ALA A 290 -4.58 32.82 0.84
C ALA A 290 -3.30 32.44 1.60
N ALA A 291 -2.64 31.35 1.23
CA ALA A 291 -1.37 30.95 1.84
C ALA A 291 -0.25 31.97 1.59
N LEU A 292 -0.17 32.51 0.37
CA LEU A 292 0.77 33.57 0.02
C LEU A 292 0.45 34.88 0.76
N ALA A 293 -0.82 35.29 0.80
CA ALA A 293 -1.25 36.51 1.50
C ALA A 293 -0.93 36.44 3.00
N LEU A 294 -1.20 35.30 3.65
CA LEU A 294 -0.84 35.08 5.05
C LEU A 294 0.67 35.13 5.29
N ARG A 295 1.48 34.66 4.33
CA ARG A 295 2.93 34.74 4.40
C ARG A 295 3.43 36.18 4.26
N PHE A 296 2.94 36.93 3.28
CA PHE A 296 3.36 38.32 3.03
C PHE A 296 2.93 39.28 4.13
N THR A 297 1.79 39.02 4.78
CA THR A 297 1.29 39.82 5.92
C THR A 297 1.98 39.48 7.24
N GLY A 298 2.87 38.49 7.28
CA GLY A 298 3.53 38.06 8.52
C GLY A 298 2.55 37.47 9.54
N ALA A 299 1.39 36.97 9.10
CA ALA A 299 0.37 36.44 9.99
C ALA A 299 0.91 35.26 10.80
N SER A 300 0.49 35.13 12.06
CA SER A 300 0.96 34.07 12.96
C SER A 300 0.54 32.67 12.48
N THR A 301 1.35 31.66 12.81
CA THR A 301 1.05 30.25 12.48
C THR A 301 -0.31 29.82 13.04
N VAL A 302 -0.68 30.34 14.22
CA VAL A 302 -1.99 30.07 14.84
C VAL A 302 -3.12 30.58 13.96
N ALA A 303 -3.03 31.81 13.44
CA ALA A 303 -4.05 32.36 12.55
C ALA A 303 -4.19 31.53 11.26
N ALA A 304 -3.07 31.14 10.65
CA ALA A 304 -3.10 30.30 9.44
C ALA A 304 -3.72 28.91 9.70
N LEU A 305 -3.39 28.28 10.82
CA LEU A 305 -3.95 26.99 11.21
C LEU A 305 -5.45 27.10 11.56
N SER A 306 -5.87 28.16 12.25
CA SER A 306 -7.27 28.43 12.58
C SER A 306 -8.12 28.61 11.33
N CYS A 307 -7.66 29.40 10.35
CA CYS A 307 -8.34 29.54 9.06
C CYS A 307 -8.49 28.20 8.33
N GLY A 308 -7.42 27.39 8.30
CA GLY A 308 -7.45 26.07 7.68
C GLY A 308 -8.40 25.09 8.40
N LEU A 309 -8.43 25.14 9.74
CA LEU A 309 -9.30 24.31 10.56
C LEU A 309 -10.77 24.70 10.39
N LEU A 310 -11.10 25.99 10.46
CA LEU A 310 -12.47 26.50 10.27
C LEU A 310 -13.00 26.12 8.88
N LEU A 311 -12.19 26.32 7.84
CA LEU A 311 -12.55 25.94 6.47
C LEU A 311 -12.82 24.43 6.37
N GLY A 312 -11.98 23.61 7.02
CA GLY A 312 -12.17 22.16 7.10
C GLY A 312 -13.46 21.76 7.83
N LEU A 313 -13.73 22.36 8.99
CA LEU A 313 -14.90 22.08 9.83
C LEU A 313 -16.22 22.53 9.19
N LEU A 314 -16.21 23.58 8.37
CA LEU A 314 -17.42 24.08 7.68
C LEU A 314 -17.65 23.37 6.34
N LEU A 315 -16.64 23.32 5.47
CA LEU A 315 -16.84 22.81 4.10
C LEU A 315 -17.02 21.30 4.06
N LEU A 316 -16.35 20.56 4.94
CA LEU A 316 -16.38 19.11 4.89
C LEU A 316 -17.76 18.54 5.26
N PRO A 317 -18.41 18.89 6.39
CA PRO A 317 -19.75 18.36 6.69
C PRO A 317 -20.79 18.73 5.63
N CYS A 318 -20.79 19.98 5.16
CA CYS A 318 -21.67 20.42 4.08
C CYS A 318 -21.52 19.56 2.82
N ALA A 319 -20.28 19.29 2.41
CA ALA A 319 -20.00 18.40 1.28
C ALA A 319 -20.43 16.96 1.55
N LEU A 320 -20.19 16.43 2.75
CA LEU A 320 -20.62 15.08 3.11
C LEU A 320 -22.15 14.94 3.08
N LEU A 321 -22.90 15.96 3.50
CA LEU A 321 -24.36 15.99 3.41
C LEU A 321 -24.83 15.99 1.95
N ILE A 322 -24.20 16.81 1.08
CA ILE A 322 -24.50 16.83 -0.36
C ILE A 322 -24.18 15.48 -1.00
N SER A 323 -23.02 14.89 -0.67
CA SER A 323 -22.61 13.58 -1.18
C SER A 323 -23.58 12.50 -0.74
N ARG A 324 -24.04 12.55 0.52
CA ARG A 324 -25.07 11.65 1.03
C ARG A 324 -26.39 11.80 0.27
N ALA A 325 -26.83 13.03 0.00
CA ALA A 325 -28.11 13.29 -0.66
C ALA A 325 -28.08 12.93 -2.16
N ARG A 326 -26.98 13.23 -2.86
CA ARG A 326 -26.90 13.15 -4.34
C ARG A 326 -26.17 11.90 -4.85
N GLY A 327 -25.42 11.20 -3.99
CA GLY A 327 -24.76 9.94 -4.34
C GLY A 327 -23.53 10.07 -5.25
N TYR A 328 -23.01 11.27 -5.50
CA TYR A 328 -21.68 11.52 -6.08
C TYR A 328 -20.73 12.08 -5.02
N ALA A 329 -19.42 11.94 -5.21
CA ALA A 329 -18.40 12.40 -4.27
C ALA A 329 -18.17 13.92 -4.37
N SER A 330 -18.99 14.73 -3.70
CA SER A 330 -19.02 16.18 -3.86
C SER A 330 -17.76 16.89 -3.32
N TYR A 331 -17.22 16.45 -2.18
CA TYR A 331 -16.00 17.02 -1.59
C TYR A 331 -14.83 16.76 -2.52
N CYS A 332 -14.64 15.50 -2.89
CA CYS A 332 -13.58 15.10 -3.80
C CYS A 332 -13.73 15.83 -5.12
N ARG A 333 -14.93 15.91 -5.73
CA ARG A 333 -15.19 16.50 -7.07
C ARG A 333 -15.13 18.02 -7.14
N GLY A 334 -15.57 18.71 -6.10
CA GLY A 334 -15.78 20.16 -6.11
C GLY A 334 -14.89 20.96 -5.18
N LEU A 335 -14.47 20.39 -4.04
CA LEU A 335 -13.83 21.17 -2.97
C LEU A 335 -12.36 20.84 -2.75
N CYS A 336 -11.97 19.58 -2.87
CA CYS A 336 -10.62 19.15 -2.51
C CYS A 336 -9.57 19.62 -3.54
N PRO A 337 -8.66 20.56 -3.20
CA PRO A 337 -7.62 21.04 -4.13
C PRO A 337 -6.61 19.94 -4.46
N LEU A 338 -6.24 19.08 -3.49
CA LEU A 338 -5.40 17.91 -3.74
C LEU A 338 -6.04 16.91 -4.71
N GLY A 339 -7.37 16.83 -4.74
CA GLY A 339 -8.07 15.97 -5.69
C GLY A 339 -7.82 16.38 -7.14
N LEU A 340 -7.61 17.70 -7.40
CA LEU A 340 -7.25 18.21 -8.72
C LEU A 340 -5.79 17.90 -9.05
N LEU A 341 -4.88 18.22 -8.12
CA LEU A 341 -3.45 17.92 -8.27
C LEU A 341 -3.21 16.42 -8.48
N GLY A 342 -3.91 15.57 -7.73
CA GLY A 342 -3.85 14.12 -7.87
C GLY A 342 -4.37 13.63 -9.22
N GLN A 343 -5.40 14.28 -9.78
CA GLN A 343 -5.87 13.98 -11.14
C GLN A 343 -4.87 14.42 -12.21
N TRP A 344 -4.18 15.55 -12.02
CA TRP A 344 -3.18 16.04 -12.97
C TRP A 344 -1.89 15.21 -12.94
N LEU A 345 -1.31 15.01 -11.75
CA LEU A 345 -0.14 14.15 -11.56
C LEU A 345 -0.44 12.70 -11.96
N GLY A 346 -1.65 12.22 -11.68
CA GLY A 346 -2.09 10.89 -12.07
C GLY A 346 -2.13 10.66 -13.59
N ARG A 347 -2.08 11.71 -14.42
CA ARG A 347 -1.95 11.58 -15.90
C ARG A 347 -0.57 11.10 -16.30
N ILE A 348 0.46 11.42 -15.53
CA ILE A 348 1.83 10.99 -15.81
C ILE A 348 1.98 9.50 -15.51
N SER A 349 1.25 9.01 -14.51
CA SER A 349 1.20 7.60 -14.15
C SER A 349 0.76 6.73 -15.34
N PRO A 350 1.32 5.53 -15.53
CA PRO A 350 1.02 4.67 -16.68
C PRO A 350 -0.36 3.99 -16.61
N TRP A 351 -0.99 3.94 -15.43
CA TRP A 351 -2.20 3.15 -15.21
C TRP A 351 -3.44 3.79 -15.83
N ARG A 352 -4.19 3.02 -16.62
CA ARG A 352 -5.46 3.44 -17.22
C ARG A 352 -6.52 2.36 -17.02
N ILE A 353 -7.79 2.75 -16.91
CA ILE A 353 -8.89 1.82 -17.15
C ILE A 353 -9.23 1.91 -18.63
N HIS A 354 -9.22 0.78 -19.32
CA HIS A 354 -9.49 0.72 -20.75
C HIS A 354 -10.38 -0.47 -21.10
N ARG A 355 -11.12 -0.35 -22.20
CA ARG A 355 -11.90 -1.46 -22.76
C ARG A 355 -10.96 -2.49 -23.40
N ILE A 356 -11.12 -3.76 -23.04
CA ILE A 356 -10.29 -4.86 -23.55
C ILE A 356 -11.09 -5.93 -24.29
N GLY A 357 -12.41 -5.77 -24.37
CA GLY A 357 -13.28 -6.77 -24.97
C GLY A 357 -14.71 -6.25 -25.21
N PRO A 358 -15.63 -7.13 -25.64
CA PRO A 358 -16.98 -6.74 -26.05
C PRO A 358 -17.83 -6.27 -24.86
N CYS A 359 -18.49 -5.13 -25.03
CA CYS A 359 -19.37 -4.52 -24.03
C CYS A 359 -20.84 -4.77 -24.37
N CYS A 360 -21.61 -5.30 -23.41
CA CYS A 360 -23.06 -5.52 -23.54
C CYS A 360 -23.93 -4.31 -23.17
N ARG A 361 -23.32 -3.13 -22.94
CA ARG A 361 -24.02 -1.89 -22.57
C ARG A 361 -25.02 -2.01 -21.39
N CYS A 362 -24.75 -2.89 -20.42
CA CYS A 362 -25.61 -3.06 -19.23
C CYS A 362 -25.61 -1.87 -18.23
N HIS A 363 -24.81 -0.84 -18.49
CA HIS A 363 -24.63 0.39 -17.68
C HIS A 363 -24.20 0.16 -16.21
N ALA A 364 -23.76 -1.05 -15.84
CA ALA A 364 -23.31 -1.35 -14.47
C ALA A 364 -22.14 -0.47 -14.03
N CYS A 365 -21.15 -0.24 -14.90
CA CYS A 365 -20.01 0.62 -14.61
C CYS A 365 -20.38 2.09 -14.39
N ILE A 366 -21.41 2.60 -15.07
CA ILE A 366 -21.94 3.96 -14.87
C ILE A 366 -22.58 4.06 -13.48
N ARG A 367 -23.45 3.11 -13.13
CA ARG A 367 -24.18 3.11 -11.85
C ARG A 367 -23.27 3.10 -10.62
N VAL A 368 -22.10 2.45 -10.69
CA VAL A 368 -21.15 2.42 -9.57
C VAL A 368 -20.21 3.63 -9.54
N CYS A 369 -20.10 4.41 -10.62
CA CYS A 369 -19.08 5.45 -10.76
C CYS A 369 -19.45 6.74 -10.00
N ARG A 370 -18.97 6.86 -8.77
CA ARG A 370 -19.25 8.01 -7.89
C ARG A 370 -18.53 9.31 -8.29
N GLN A 371 -17.54 9.22 -9.18
CA GLN A 371 -16.82 10.39 -9.71
C GLN A 371 -17.49 10.98 -10.98
N GLY A 372 -18.49 10.31 -11.54
CA GLY A 372 -19.07 10.68 -12.84
C GLY A 372 -18.07 10.56 -13.99
N ALA A 373 -17.11 9.65 -13.87
CA ALA A 373 -16.09 9.40 -14.89
C ALA A 373 -16.55 8.42 -15.98
N MET A 374 -17.57 7.61 -15.67
CA MET A 374 -18.24 6.72 -16.61
C MET A 374 -19.60 7.34 -17.00
N THR A 375 -19.75 7.67 -18.27
CA THR A 375 -20.96 8.13 -18.95
C THR A 375 -21.22 7.28 -20.20
N GLU A 376 -22.35 7.45 -20.86
CA GLU A 376 -22.65 6.76 -22.12
C GLU A 376 -21.61 7.07 -23.20
N LYS A 377 -21.20 8.33 -23.35
CA LYS A 377 -20.11 8.74 -24.25
C LYS A 377 -18.79 8.01 -23.97
N THR A 378 -18.43 7.82 -22.70
CA THR A 378 -17.21 7.06 -22.34
C THR A 378 -17.36 5.55 -22.52
N LEU A 379 -18.59 5.04 -22.50
CA LEU A 379 -18.86 3.68 -22.91
C LEU A 379 -18.63 3.53 -24.42
N GLU A 380 -18.87 4.54 -25.24
CA GLU A 380 -18.55 4.44 -26.67
C GLU A 380 -17.04 4.48 -26.88
N SER A 381 -16.34 5.46 -26.30
CA SER A 381 -14.89 5.62 -26.44
C SER A 381 -14.03 4.55 -25.75
N GLY A 382 -14.62 3.75 -24.86
CA GLY A 382 -13.91 2.70 -24.11
C GLY A 382 -12.97 3.21 -23.03
N THR A 383 -12.99 4.52 -22.73
CA THR A 383 -12.10 5.20 -21.78
C THR A 383 -12.88 6.12 -20.85
N PRO A 384 -12.69 6.01 -19.51
CA PRO A 384 -13.29 6.96 -18.57
C PRO A 384 -12.78 8.39 -18.81
N THR A 385 -13.56 9.38 -18.39
CA THR A 385 -13.10 10.77 -18.42
C THR A 385 -11.94 11.03 -17.45
N MET A 386 -11.32 12.20 -17.59
CA MET A 386 -10.25 12.68 -16.70
C MET A 386 -10.66 12.82 -15.22
N ALA A 387 -11.96 12.73 -14.92
CA ALA A 387 -12.44 12.70 -13.53
C ALA A 387 -12.16 11.37 -12.82
N CYS A 388 -11.71 10.33 -13.54
CA CYS A 388 -11.48 8.99 -13.00
C CYS A 388 -10.39 9.00 -11.90
N HIS A 389 -10.74 8.43 -10.74
CA HIS A 389 -9.80 8.21 -9.62
C HIS A 389 -9.26 6.78 -9.58
N LEU A 390 -9.29 6.04 -10.70
CA LEU A 390 -8.71 4.70 -10.82
C LEU A 390 -9.12 3.72 -9.68
N CYS A 391 -10.33 3.86 -9.13
CA CYS A 391 -10.80 3.03 -8.01
C CYS A 391 -11.12 1.58 -8.39
N ARG A 392 -11.22 1.29 -9.70
CA ARG A 392 -11.52 -0.01 -10.32
C ARG A 392 -12.93 -0.58 -10.06
N ASP A 393 -13.82 0.14 -9.37
CA ASP A 393 -15.18 -0.36 -9.12
C ASP A 393 -15.92 -0.68 -10.44
N CYS A 394 -15.71 0.13 -11.49
CA CYS A 394 -16.27 -0.08 -12.82
C CYS A 394 -15.78 -1.38 -13.49
N ALA A 395 -14.49 -1.72 -13.33
CA ALA A 395 -13.91 -2.96 -13.84
C ALA A 395 -14.43 -4.17 -13.05
N ASN A 396 -14.48 -4.06 -11.72
CA ASN A 396 -14.91 -5.15 -10.85
C ASN A 396 -16.39 -5.52 -11.05
N VAL A 397 -17.27 -4.55 -11.33
CA VAL A 397 -18.71 -4.80 -11.56
C VAL A 397 -19.03 -5.28 -12.98
N CYS A 398 -18.12 -5.15 -13.95
CA CYS A 398 -18.42 -5.39 -15.37
C CYS A 398 -18.65 -6.89 -15.69
N PRO A 399 -19.88 -7.38 -15.94
CA PRO A 399 -20.15 -8.82 -16.04
C PRO A 399 -19.34 -9.50 -17.15
N LYS A 400 -19.14 -8.82 -18.29
CA LYS A 400 -18.38 -9.31 -19.44
C LYS A 400 -16.85 -9.16 -19.33
N GLN A 401 -16.35 -8.64 -18.21
CA GLN A 401 -14.91 -8.35 -18.01
C GLN A 401 -14.32 -7.42 -19.09
N ALA A 402 -15.16 -6.60 -19.71
CA ALA A 402 -14.77 -5.76 -20.83
C ALA A 402 -13.90 -4.56 -20.43
N LEU A 403 -13.68 -4.33 -19.13
CA LEU A 403 -12.89 -3.23 -18.58
C LEU A 403 -11.80 -3.79 -17.66
N ALA A 404 -10.56 -3.37 -17.87
CA ALA A 404 -9.42 -3.76 -17.05
C ALA A 404 -8.48 -2.57 -16.81
N VAL A 405 -7.58 -2.73 -15.84
CA VAL A 405 -6.42 -1.84 -15.70
C VAL A 405 -5.41 -2.21 -16.79
N THR A 406 -4.91 -1.21 -17.50
CA THR A 406 -3.92 -1.34 -18.57
C THR A 406 -2.75 -0.38 -18.36
N TRP A 407 -1.63 -0.70 -19.00
CA TRP A 407 -0.42 0.11 -19.08
C TRP A 407 -0.48 1.00 -20.32
N PHE A 408 -0.49 2.32 -20.12
CA PHE A 408 -0.67 3.35 -21.16
C PHE A 408 -1.85 3.09 -22.11
N GLY A 409 -2.93 2.48 -21.61
CA GLY A 409 -4.11 2.18 -22.42
C GLY A 409 -4.01 0.92 -23.30
N ARG A 410 -2.86 0.24 -23.35
CA ARG A 410 -2.66 -0.93 -24.22
C ARG A 410 -3.42 -2.16 -23.72
N ALA A 411 -4.37 -2.67 -24.48
CA ALA A 411 -5.21 -3.82 -24.09
C ALA A 411 -4.41 -5.10 -23.79
N SER A 412 -3.31 -5.34 -24.52
CA SER A 412 -2.43 -6.52 -24.31
C SER A 412 -1.80 -6.59 -22.92
N SER A 413 -1.67 -5.46 -22.23
CA SER A 413 -1.11 -5.40 -20.88
C SER A 413 -2.06 -5.86 -19.78
N ALA A 414 -3.35 -6.07 -20.08
CA ALA A 414 -4.38 -6.35 -19.08
C ALA A 414 -4.10 -7.61 -18.25
N ALA A 415 -3.36 -8.58 -18.82
CA ALA A 415 -3.00 -9.84 -18.16
C ALA A 415 -2.14 -9.63 -16.90
N TRP A 416 -1.25 -8.63 -16.88
CA TRP A 416 -0.33 -8.38 -15.76
C TRP A 416 -0.58 -7.04 -15.06
N ALA A 417 -1.08 -6.03 -15.78
CA ALA A 417 -1.21 -4.66 -15.27
C ALA A 417 -2.15 -4.59 -14.06
N GLY A 418 -3.24 -5.36 -14.04
CA GLY A 418 -4.13 -5.44 -12.89
C GLY A 418 -3.45 -5.98 -11.63
N SER A 419 -2.63 -7.02 -11.77
CA SER A 419 -1.90 -7.64 -10.66
C SER A 419 -0.79 -6.73 -10.14
N ALA A 420 0.01 -6.14 -11.03
CA ALA A 420 1.05 -5.18 -10.67
C ALA A 420 0.48 -3.93 -9.99
N PHE A 421 -0.62 -3.39 -10.51
CA PHE A 421 -1.28 -2.25 -9.90
C PHE A 421 -1.88 -2.59 -8.52
N THR A 422 -2.44 -3.79 -8.35
CA THR A 422 -2.93 -4.27 -7.05
C THR A 422 -1.78 -4.41 -6.04
N ALA A 423 -0.65 -4.96 -6.48
CA ALA A 423 0.56 -5.08 -5.68
C ALA A 423 1.04 -3.71 -5.17
N LEU A 424 1.16 -2.73 -6.07
CA LEU A 424 1.55 -1.36 -5.71
C LEU A 424 0.57 -0.73 -4.72
N LEU A 425 -0.74 -0.83 -4.96
CA LEU A 425 -1.76 -0.28 -4.06
C LEU A 425 -1.71 -0.90 -2.66
N ALA A 426 -1.63 -2.22 -2.57
CA ALA A 426 -1.62 -2.93 -1.30
C ALA A 426 -0.29 -2.71 -0.53
N GLY A 427 0.84 -2.75 -1.23
CA GLY A 427 2.15 -2.49 -0.64
C GLY A 427 2.29 -1.07 -0.12
N LEU A 428 1.83 -0.08 -0.89
CA LEU A 428 1.82 1.33 -0.48
C LEU A 428 0.83 1.60 0.67
N HIS A 429 -0.35 0.97 0.63
CA HIS A 429 -1.31 1.03 1.75
C HIS A 429 -0.69 0.50 3.03
N ALA A 430 -0.05 -0.67 3.00
CA ALA A 430 0.62 -1.25 4.15
C ALA A 430 1.79 -0.39 4.64
N ALA A 431 2.67 0.03 3.74
CA ALA A 431 3.82 0.88 4.08
C ALA A 431 3.36 2.17 4.76
N PHE A 432 2.35 2.84 4.21
CA PHE A 432 1.81 4.03 4.85
C PHE A 432 1.15 3.68 6.18
N LEU A 433 0.31 2.64 6.26
CA LEU A 433 -0.45 2.28 7.47
C LEU A 433 0.46 2.03 8.68
N PHE A 434 1.63 1.45 8.43
CA PHE A 434 2.61 1.08 9.45
C PHE A 434 3.77 2.07 9.58
N MET A 435 3.77 3.21 8.91
CA MET A 435 4.74 4.28 9.18
C MET A 435 4.19 5.20 10.25
N ALA A 436 5.05 5.76 11.12
CA ALA A 436 4.64 6.82 12.03
C ALA A 436 4.17 8.04 11.22
N ARG A 437 3.22 8.80 11.76
CA ARG A 437 2.57 9.90 11.04
C ARG A 437 2.44 11.10 11.97
N ILE A 438 2.81 12.28 11.44
CA ILE A 438 2.64 13.66 11.98
C ILE A 438 3.81 14.18 12.79
#